data_AF-A0A2P2I5Z6-F1
#
_entry.id   AF-A0A2P2I5Z6-F1
#
_cell.length_a   1.000
_cell.length_b   1.000
_cell.length_c   1.000
_cell.angle_alpha   90.00
_cell.angle_beta   90.00
_cell.angle_gamma   90.00
#
_symmetry.space_group_name_H-M   'P 1'
#
loop_
_entity.id
_entity.type
_entity.pdbx_description
1 polymer ?
#
loop_
_entity_poly.entity_id
_entity_poly.type
_entity_poly.pdbx_seq_one_letter_code
_entity_poly.pdbx_strand_id
1 'polypeptide(L)'
;MTINMSVQSVLDSIESAQKSEIIPDQEFVLQGSVLDTSVSVLLSRLRGLCDNADQLPQTFHDQEICFSLKDFSGTNVTPGANSSIMLRVRRALDHTDMPWQLRYTGQPEVGTRPALLRNCLDVPV
;
A
#
# COMPACT_ATOMS: atom_id res chain seq x y z
N MET A 1 -15.68 11.79 13.97
CA MET A 1 -14.98 13.09 14.12
C MET A 1 -14.44 13.44 12.74
N THR A 2 -15.16 14.26 11.98
CA THR A 2 -14.86 14.57 10.58
C THR A 2 -13.71 15.57 10.53
N ILE A 3 -12.55 15.14 10.02
CA ILE A 3 -11.40 16.02 9.80
C ILE A 3 -11.73 16.87 8.57
N ASN A 4 -12.22 18.08 8.78
CA ASN A 4 -12.40 19.07 7.71
C ASN A 4 -11.03 19.72 7.42
N MET A 5 -10.14 18.98 6.76
CA MET A 5 -8.88 19.54 6.28
C MET A 5 -9.17 20.43 5.06
N SER A 6 -8.83 21.71 5.15
CA SER A 6 -8.94 22.60 3.99
C SER A 6 -7.92 22.19 2.94
N VAL A 7 -8.27 22.28 1.66
CA VAL A 7 -7.36 21.96 0.55
C VAL A 7 -6.02 22.71 0.69
N GLN A 8 -6.06 23.93 1.21
CA GLN A 8 -4.86 24.73 1.48
C GLN A 8 -3.92 24.08 2.51
N SER A 9 -4.47 23.57 3.62
CA SER A 9 -3.66 22.89 4.64
C SER A 9 -3.01 21.60 4.14
N VAL A 10 -3.64 20.91 3.18
CA VAL A 10 -3.08 19.72 2.53
C VAL A 10 -1.93 20.12 1.61
N LEU A 11 -2.08 21.19 0.83
CA LEU A 11 -1.03 21.71 -0.05
C LEU A 11 0.22 22.15 0.73
N ASP A 12 0.02 22.89 1.83
CA ASP A 12 1.13 23.34 2.67
C ASP A 12 1.88 22.15 3.31
N SER A 13 1.14 21.10 3.69
CA SER A 13 1.72 19.86 4.21
C SER A 13 2.48 19.06 3.13
N ILE A 14 2.01 19.08 1.88
CA ILE A 14 2.70 18.48 0.72
C ILE A 14 3.98 19.25 0.39
N GLU A 15 3.97 20.58 0.40
CA GLU A 15 5.17 21.39 0.15
C GLU A 15 6.24 21.18 1.25
N SER A 16 5.82 21.11 2.52
CA SER A 16 6.71 20.79 3.63
C SER A 16 7.29 19.37 3.50
N ALA A 17 6.46 18.41 3.10
CA ALA A 17 6.84 17.03 2.84
C ALA A 17 7.86 16.90 1.70
N GLN A 18 7.61 17.57 0.57
CA GLN A 18 8.54 17.65 -0.57
C GLN A 18 9.91 18.21 -0.16
N LYS A 19 9.93 19.23 0.70
CA LYS A 19 11.17 19.81 1.23
C LYS A 19 11.92 18.87 2.18
N SER A 20 11.21 17.94 2.82
CA SER A 20 11.77 16.93 3.73
C SER A 20 12.07 15.57 3.08
N GLU A 21 11.81 15.43 1.76
CA GLU A 21 11.84 14.17 1.00
C GLU A 21 10.92 13.05 1.52
N ILE A 22 10.06 13.33 2.51
CA ILE A 22 9.06 12.39 3.04
C ILE A 22 7.71 12.82 2.49
N ILE A 23 7.33 12.28 1.35
CA ILE A 23 6.03 12.54 0.74
C ILE A 23 4.99 11.65 1.44
N PRO A 24 3.89 12.21 1.99
CA PRO A 24 2.81 11.42 2.57
C PRO A 24 2.21 10.49 1.50
N ASP A 25 1.60 9.38 1.94
CA ASP A 25 0.99 8.39 1.04
C ASP A 25 1.97 7.75 0.05
N GLN A 26 3.23 7.57 0.44
CA GLN A 26 4.22 6.76 -0.27
C GLN A 26 4.62 5.55 0.55
N GLU A 27 4.78 4.40 -0.12
CA GLU A 27 5.35 3.21 0.48
C GLU A 27 6.65 2.78 -0.22
N PHE A 28 7.63 2.37 0.60
CA PHE A 28 8.87 1.73 0.15
C PHE A 28 8.72 0.21 0.28
N VAL A 29 8.88 -0.51 -0.82
CA VAL A 29 8.65 -1.96 -0.88
C VAL A 29 9.93 -2.68 -1.28
N LEU A 30 10.27 -3.70 -0.50
CA LEU A 30 11.26 -4.71 -0.85
C LEU A 30 10.52 -6.03 -1.07
N GLN A 31 10.75 -6.65 -2.22
CA GLN A 31 10.10 -7.92 -2.58
C GLN A 31 11.15 -9.03 -2.66
N GLY A 32 10.81 -10.17 -2.08
CA GLY A 32 11.58 -11.39 -2.15
C GLY A 32 10.67 -12.60 -2.12
N SER A 33 11.22 -13.77 -2.42
CA SER A 33 10.52 -15.04 -2.35
C SER A 33 11.30 -16.02 -1.50
N VAL A 34 10.60 -16.95 -0.85
CA VAL A 34 11.19 -18.02 -0.07
C VAL A 34 10.69 -19.35 -0.62
N LEU A 35 11.56 -20.36 -0.64
CA LEU A 35 11.18 -21.73 -0.99
C LEU A 35 10.37 -22.36 0.14
N ASP A 36 9.36 -23.15 -0.18
CA ASP A 36 8.51 -23.84 0.80
C ASP A 36 9.33 -24.65 1.81
N THR A 37 10.40 -25.31 1.35
CA THR A 37 11.33 -26.09 2.18
C THR A 37 12.07 -25.24 3.22
N SER A 38 12.20 -23.94 2.98
CA SER A 38 12.97 -23.00 3.81
C SER A 38 12.09 -22.09 4.66
N VAL A 39 10.75 -22.16 4.54
CA VAL A 39 9.81 -21.30 5.26
C VAL A 39 9.95 -21.46 6.78
N SER A 40 10.02 -22.69 7.27
CA SER A 40 10.17 -22.96 8.71
C SER A 40 11.46 -22.37 9.28
N VAL A 41 12.57 -22.48 8.54
CA VAL A 41 13.87 -21.91 8.92
C VAL A 41 13.82 -20.39 8.90
N LEU A 42 13.19 -19.79 7.89
CA LEU A 42 13.01 -18.34 7.81
C LEU A 42 12.20 -17.82 9.00
N LEU A 43 11.07 -18.44 9.30
CA LEU A 43 10.22 -18.05 10.44
C LEU A 43 10.99 -18.15 11.77
N SER A 44 11.77 -19.21 11.97
CA SER A 44 12.60 -19.36 13.17
C SER A 44 13.66 -18.25 13.28
N ARG A 45 14.29 -17.85 12.16
CA ARG A 45 15.28 -16.77 12.14
C ARG A 45 14.63 -15.41 12.38
N LEU A 46 13.48 -15.14 11.75
CA LEU A 46 12.73 -13.91 11.96
C LEU A 46 12.29 -13.77 13.41
N ARG A 47 11.87 -14.85 14.08
CA ARG A 47 11.55 -14.81 15.53
C ARG A 47 12.74 -14.37 16.38
N GLY A 48 13.93 -14.90 16.10
CA GLY A 48 15.15 -14.52 16.81
C GLY A 48 15.63 -13.09 16.49
N LEU A 49 15.47 -12.64 15.24
CA LEU A 49 15.89 -11.30 14.81
C LEU A 49 14.93 -10.18 15.23
N CYS A 50 13.63 -10.46 15.24
CA CYS A 50 12.59 -9.49 15.60
C CYS A 50 12.27 -9.47 17.10
N ASP A 51 13.02 -10.22 17.93
CA ASP A 51 12.82 -10.33 19.39
C ASP A 51 11.40 -10.78 19.82
N ASN A 52 10.70 -11.48 18.92
CA ASN A 52 9.34 -11.98 19.13
C ASN A 52 9.36 -13.47 19.52
N ALA A 53 10.38 -13.92 20.25
CA ALA A 53 10.60 -15.33 20.53
C ALA A 53 9.43 -15.98 21.31
N ASP A 54 8.81 -15.21 22.21
CA ASP A 54 7.71 -15.66 23.07
C ASP A 54 6.32 -15.42 22.46
N GLN A 55 6.24 -14.68 21.35
CA GLN A 55 4.99 -14.41 20.67
C GLN A 55 4.81 -15.34 19.46
N LEU A 56 3.64 -15.98 19.39
CA LEU A 56 3.23 -16.68 18.17
C LEU A 56 3.17 -15.66 17.03
N PRO A 57 3.61 -16.02 15.80
CA PRO A 57 3.45 -15.15 14.64
C PRO A 57 1.98 -14.75 14.51
N GLN A 58 1.71 -13.46 14.41
CA GLN A 58 0.36 -13.00 14.10
C GLN A 58 -0.03 -13.57 12.73
N THR A 59 -1.08 -14.39 12.74
CA THR A 59 -1.73 -14.83 11.52
C THR A 59 -2.67 -13.72 11.06
N PHE A 60 -2.73 -13.51 9.76
CA PHE A 60 -3.72 -12.64 9.16
C PHE A 60 -4.39 -13.39 8.01
N HIS A 61 -5.70 -13.26 7.93
CA HIS A 61 -6.50 -13.78 6.83
C HIS A 61 -7.31 -12.63 6.24
N ASP A 62 -6.90 -12.16 5.07
CA ASP A 62 -7.55 -11.05 4.40
C ASP A 62 -8.24 -11.49 3.12
N GLN A 63 -9.45 -10.98 2.91
CA GLN A 63 -10.11 -11.02 1.61
C GLN A 63 -9.81 -9.73 0.85
N GLU A 64 -9.25 -9.84 -0.35
CA GLU A 64 -9.01 -8.70 -1.25
C GLU A 64 -9.87 -8.81 -2.52
N ILE A 65 -10.50 -7.70 -2.90
CA ILE A 65 -11.28 -7.54 -4.13
C ILE A 65 -10.62 -6.45 -4.98
N CYS A 66 -10.26 -6.77 -6.22
CA CYS A 66 -9.59 -5.85 -7.13
C CYS A 66 -10.58 -5.27 -8.15
N PHE A 67 -10.73 -3.95 -8.15
CA PHE A 67 -11.47 -3.20 -9.15
C PHE A 67 -10.51 -2.52 -10.12
N SER A 68 -10.85 -2.57 -11.40
CA SER A 68 -10.14 -1.83 -12.45
C SER A 68 -11.09 -0.80 -13.03
N LEU A 69 -10.81 0.47 -12.75
CA LEU A 69 -11.53 1.58 -13.35
C LEU A 69 -10.94 1.83 -14.73
N LYS A 70 -11.76 1.62 -15.75
CA LYS A 70 -11.42 2.02 -17.12
C LYS A 70 -11.60 3.53 -17.22
N ASP A 71 -10.69 4.18 -17.95
CA ASP A 71 -10.76 5.62 -18.17
C ASP A 71 -12.10 5.99 -18.84
N PHE A 72 -12.79 6.97 -18.25
CA PHE A 72 -14.04 7.54 -18.78
C PHE A 72 -13.83 8.93 -19.38
N SER A 73 -12.58 9.40 -19.47
CA SER A 73 -12.23 10.66 -20.13
C SER A 73 -12.51 10.56 -21.63
N GLY A 74 -13.74 10.90 -22.01
CA GLY A 74 -14.22 10.96 -23.40
C GLY A 74 -13.62 12.09 -24.23
N THR A 75 -12.50 12.69 -23.83
CA THR A 75 -11.85 13.76 -24.60
C THR A 75 -10.33 13.56 -24.58
N ASN A 76 -9.80 13.11 -25.72
CA ASN A 76 -8.38 12.95 -26.06
C ASN A 76 -7.71 11.66 -25.56
N VAL A 77 -8.21 10.54 -26.06
CA VAL A 77 -7.48 9.26 -26.05
C VAL A 77 -6.27 9.37 -26.98
N THR A 78 -5.09 9.58 -26.41
CA THR A 78 -3.84 9.25 -27.08
C THR A 78 -3.77 7.72 -27.20
N PRO A 79 -3.70 7.14 -28.41
CA PRO A 79 -3.65 5.68 -28.56
C PRO A 79 -2.36 5.14 -27.94
N GLY A 80 -2.46 4.47 -26.78
CA GLY A 80 -1.32 3.84 -26.11
C GLY A 80 -1.28 3.97 -24.59
N ALA A 81 -2.04 4.90 -23.99
CA ALA A 81 -2.06 5.12 -22.54
C ALA A 81 -3.36 4.58 -21.91
N ASN A 82 -3.58 3.27 -21.96
CA ASN A 82 -4.64 2.63 -21.18
C ASN A 82 -4.19 2.48 -19.72
N SER A 83 -4.05 3.58 -18.98
CA SER A 83 -3.74 3.51 -17.55
C SER A 83 -5.02 3.25 -16.75
N SER A 84 -5.48 1.99 -16.73
CA SER A 84 -6.58 1.61 -15.84
C SER A 84 -6.15 1.81 -14.39
N ILE A 85 -6.96 2.53 -13.61
CA ILE A 85 -6.70 2.72 -12.17
C ILE A 85 -7.13 1.45 -11.45
N MET A 86 -6.21 0.84 -10.69
CA MET A 86 -6.51 -0.33 -9.87
C MET A 86 -6.82 0.10 -8.43
N LEU A 87 -8.00 -0.28 -7.95
CA LEU A 87 -8.43 -0.11 -6.57
C LEU A 87 -8.56 -1.49 -5.92
N ARG A 88 -8.07 -1.64 -4.70
CA ARG A 88 -8.18 -2.88 -3.92
C ARG A 88 -9.04 -2.62 -2.71
N VAL A 89 -10.06 -3.44 -2.49
CA VAL A 89 -10.85 -3.40 -1.26
C VAL A 89 -10.48 -4.61 -0.44
N ARG A 90 -9.97 -4.39 0.77
CA ARG A 90 -9.50 -5.43 1.70
C ARG A 90 -10.38 -5.49 2.93
N ARG A 91 -10.55 -6.69 3.48
CA ARG A 91 -11.17 -6.92 4.78
C ARG A 91 -10.45 -8.04 5.51
N ALA A 92 -10.11 -7.79 6.77
CA ALA A 92 -9.63 -8.81 7.68
C ALA A 92 -10.78 -9.76 8.04
N LEU A 93 -10.65 -11.03 7.71
CA LEU A 93 -11.62 -12.07 8.02
C LEU A 93 -11.50 -12.51 9.48
N ASP A 94 -10.31 -12.41 10.07
CA ASP A 94 -10.06 -12.73 11.48
C ASP A 94 -10.62 -11.64 12.43
N HIS A 95 -10.87 -10.43 11.91
CA HIS A 95 -11.34 -9.26 12.66
C HIS A 95 -12.60 -8.67 12.03
N THR A 96 -13.73 -9.35 12.23
CA THR A 96 -15.00 -8.98 11.57
C THR A 96 -15.58 -7.62 11.98
N ASP A 97 -15.11 -7.07 13.09
CA ASP A 97 -15.42 -5.75 13.64
C ASP A 97 -14.67 -4.61 12.93
N MET A 98 -13.59 -4.92 12.20
CA MET A 98 -12.85 -3.94 11.43
C MET A 98 -13.60 -3.56 10.15
N PRO A 99 -13.61 -2.27 9.77
CA PRO A 99 -14.24 -1.81 8.54
C PRO A 99 -13.50 -2.32 7.29
N TRP A 100 -14.15 -2.19 6.14
CA TRP A 100 -13.46 -2.46 4.87
C TRP A 100 -12.38 -1.39 4.65
N GLN A 101 -11.34 -1.74 3.92
CA GLN A 101 -10.26 -0.82 3.58
C GLN A 101 -10.16 -0.70 2.07
N LEU A 102 -10.31 0.51 1.55
CA LEU A 102 -10.03 0.82 0.15
C LEU A 102 -8.58 1.28 0.03
N ARG A 103 -7.80 0.53 -0.74
CA ARG A 103 -6.40 0.79 -1.06
C ARG A 103 -6.24 1.17 -2.52
N TYR A 104 -5.63 2.31 -2.79
CA TYR A 104 -5.09 2.68 -4.10
C TYR A 104 -3.58 2.52 -4.08
N THR A 105 -3.02 1.85 -5.09
CA THR A 105 -1.57 1.76 -5.31
C THR A 105 -1.22 2.32 -6.67
N GLY A 106 -0.39 3.37 -6.69
CA GLY A 106 0.13 3.98 -7.89
C GLY A 106 1.17 3.10 -8.60
N GLN A 107 1.54 3.53 -9.80
CA GLN A 107 2.67 2.93 -10.52
C GLN A 107 3.97 3.19 -9.74
N PRO A 108 4.91 2.23 -9.73
CA PRO A 108 6.19 2.42 -9.10
C PRO A 108 7.01 3.50 -9.81
N GLU A 109 7.65 4.37 -9.04
CA GLU A 109 8.64 5.31 -9.53
C GLU A 109 9.85 4.52 -10.04
N VAL A 110 10.14 4.64 -11.33
CA VAL A 110 11.32 4.04 -11.94
C VAL A 110 12.51 4.96 -11.67
N GLY A 111 13.46 4.48 -10.86
CA GLY A 111 14.68 5.23 -10.53
C GLY A 111 15.78 4.30 -10.00
N THR A 112 16.94 4.87 -9.70
CA THR A 112 18.12 4.16 -9.15
C THR A 112 17.99 3.89 -7.64
N ARG A 113 16.76 3.76 -7.13
CA ARG A 113 16.51 3.49 -5.70
C ARG A 113 16.63 1.98 -5.42
N PRO A 114 17.20 1.57 -4.27
CA PRO A 114 17.36 0.16 -3.92
C PRO A 114 16.03 -0.51 -3.52
N ALA A 115 14.99 0.28 -3.25
CA ALA A 115 13.64 -0.17 -2.94
C ALA A 115 12.65 0.42 -3.95
N LEU A 116 11.57 -0.32 -4.21
CA LEU A 116 10.47 0.15 -5.03
C LEU A 116 9.71 1.23 -4.26
N LEU A 117 9.58 2.42 -4.86
CA LEU A 117 8.83 3.53 -4.30
C LEU A 117 7.54 3.71 -5.10
N ARG A 118 6.40 3.77 -4.42
CA ARG A 118 5.11 4.04 -5.09
C ARG A 118 4.15 4.77 -4.17
N ASN A 119 3.22 5.50 -4.77
CA ASN A 119 2.11 6.10 -4.04
C ASN A 119 1.17 5.00 -3.52
N CYS A 120 0.70 5.14 -2.29
CA CYS A 120 -0.22 4.23 -1.63
C CYS A 120 -1.16 5.01 -0.71
N LEU A 121 -2.46 4.94 -0.98
CA LEU A 121 -3.50 5.53 -0.15
C LEU A 121 -4.39 4.43 0.40
N ASP A 122 -4.63 4.47 1.72
CA ASP A 122 -5.49 3.52 2.44
C ASP A 122 -6.58 4.29 3.18
N VAL A 123 -7.86 3.96 2.92
CA VAL A 123 -9.02 4.64 3.49
C VAL A 123 -10.02 3.61 4.03
N PRO A 124 -10.48 3.74 5.30
CA PRO A 124 -11.55 2.89 5.83
C PRO A 124 -12.91 3.26 5.20
N VAL A 125 -13.70 2.25 4.86
CA VAL A 125 -15.01 2.36 4.18
C VAL A 125 -16.09 1.57 4.92
#